data_AF-A0A0M3J1W2-F1
#
_entry.id   AF-A0A0M3J1W2-F1
#
_cell.length_a   1.000
_cell.length_b   1.000
_cell.length_c   1.000
_cell.angle_alpha   90.00
_cell.angle_beta   90.00
_cell.angle_gamma   90.00
#
_symmetry.space_group_name_H-M   'P 1'
#
loop_
_entity.id
_entity.type
_entity.pdbx_description
1 polymer ?
#
loop_
_entity_poly.entity_id
_entity_poly.type
_entity_poly.pdbx_seq_one_letter_code
_entity_poly.pdbx_strand_id
1 'polypeptide(L)'
;MLNVQIDRKSIENVSQAVLTCITSDDPMIICMAKHGTEFCNKLPAACAALTHLQIPQYTFGMKLPAAIAACISSEIFIGFCKRRYGAEQCLSWSKKCAIIDYSGNVILTTDAKNCMITRGSLLVNPMALCVTKYGVDFCDKLQMACSEIVGVPILPRKPGTLQQFLGTLGICISTEHVIAMCYARNGVETCTIWMKACSITDISVPLTEEQKLCMKNSEFTFCHQLYVLG
;
A
#
# COMPACT_ATOMS: atom_id res chain seq x y z
N MET A 1 1.82 -18.57 -9.24
CA MET A 1 1.08 -18.70 -10.52
C MET A 1 -0.37 -18.34 -10.25
N LEU A 2 -0.86 -17.24 -10.81
CA LEU A 2 -2.27 -16.86 -10.72
C LEU A 2 -3.04 -17.73 -11.72
N ASN A 3 -3.87 -18.66 -11.24
CA ASN A 3 -4.69 -19.53 -12.09
C ASN A 3 -5.95 -18.78 -12.52
N VAL A 4 -5.77 -17.75 -13.36
CA VAL A 4 -6.87 -16.96 -13.93
C VAL A 4 -7.18 -17.55 -15.30
N GLN A 5 -8.37 -18.14 -15.45
CA GLN A 5 -8.90 -18.49 -16.78
C GLN A 5 -9.40 -17.19 -17.44
N ILE A 6 -8.60 -16.63 -18.34
CA ILE A 6 -9.00 -15.47 -19.14
C ILE A 6 -9.73 -15.99 -20.39
N ASP A 7 -10.96 -15.53 -20.61
CA ASP A 7 -11.75 -15.85 -21.80
C ASP A 7 -11.03 -15.37 -23.07
N ARG A 8 -10.92 -16.26 -24.06
CA ARG A 8 -10.21 -16.02 -25.33
C ARG A 8 -10.74 -14.79 -26.07
N LYS A 9 -12.03 -14.47 -25.94
CA LYS A 9 -12.64 -13.30 -26.59
C LYS A 9 -12.15 -11.95 -26.03
N SER A 10 -11.63 -11.91 -24.81
CA SER A 10 -11.12 -10.68 -24.19
C SER A 10 -9.66 -10.36 -24.54
N ILE A 11 -8.93 -11.28 -25.17
CA ILE A 11 -7.49 -11.15 -25.48
C ILE A 11 -7.23 -10.42 -26.81
N GLU A 12 -8.21 -10.42 -27.74
CA GLU A 12 -8.03 -9.86 -29.09
C GLU A 12 -7.76 -8.34 -29.11
N ASN A 13 -8.08 -7.62 -28.03
CA ASN A 13 -7.84 -6.17 -27.90
C ASN A 13 -6.70 -5.80 -26.94
N VAL A 14 -5.95 -6.78 -26.44
CA VAL A 14 -4.85 -6.53 -25.50
C VAL A 14 -3.59 -6.17 -26.29
N SER A 15 -2.99 -5.02 -25.99
CA SER A 15 -1.75 -4.61 -26.66
C SER A 15 -0.64 -5.65 -26.49
N GLN A 16 0.23 -5.78 -27.49
CA GLN A 16 1.35 -6.73 -27.46
C GLN A 16 2.26 -6.54 -26.23
N ALA A 17 2.38 -5.31 -25.72
CA ALA A 17 3.13 -5.00 -24.50
C ALA A 17 2.48 -5.64 -23.26
N VAL A 18 1.15 -5.61 -23.16
CA VAL A 18 0.40 -6.23 -22.05
C VAL A 18 0.43 -7.75 -22.17
N LEU A 19 0.29 -8.30 -23.38
CA LEU A 19 0.48 -9.73 -23.65
C LEU A 19 1.88 -10.21 -23.25
N THR A 20 2.91 -9.44 -23.60
CA THR A 20 4.31 -9.72 -23.23
C THR A 20 4.47 -9.66 -21.71
N CYS A 21 3.83 -8.72 -21.03
CA CYS A 21 3.85 -8.65 -19.56
C CYS A 21 3.17 -9.85 -18.90
N ILE A 22 2.00 -10.29 -19.40
CA ILE A 22 1.23 -11.39 -18.81
C ILE A 22 1.92 -12.75 -19.00
N THR A 23 2.68 -12.88 -20.09
CA THR A 23 3.39 -14.12 -20.47
C THR A 23 4.86 -14.13 -20.08
N SER A 24 5.41 -13.00 -19.60
CA SER A 24 6.80 -12.92 -19.19
C SER A 24 7.01 -13.56 -17.82
N ASP A 25 7.95 -14.50 -17.76
CA ASP A 25 8.51 -15.01 -16.50
C ASP A 25 9.68 -14.14 -15.98
N ASP A 26 9.97 -13.00 -16.61
CA ASP A 26 11.04 -12.11 -16.17
C ASP A 26 10.61 -11.31 -14.93
N PRO A 27 11.29 -11.49 -13.77
CA PRO A 27 10.99 -10.75 -12.54
C PRO A 27 10.94 -9.24 -12.75
N MET A 28 11.79 -8.69 -13.63
CA MET A 28 11.87 -7.26 -13.86
C MET A 28 10.68 -6.76 -14.67
N ILE A 29 10.24 -7.50 -15.69
CA ILE A 29 9.06 -7.12 -16.48
C ILE A 29 7.82 -7.14 -15.58
N ILE A 30 7.65 -8.21 -14.79
CA ILE A 30 6.55 -8.31 -13.82
C ILE A 30 6.63 -7.16 -12.79
N CYS A 31 7.83 -6.88 -12.25
CA CYS A 31 8.03 -5.78 -11.31
C CYS A 31 7.63 -4.45 -11.94
N MET A 32 8.14 -4.12 -13.14
CA MET A 32 7.93 -2.83 -13.79
C MET A 32 6.45 -2.58 -14.06
N ALA A 33 5.73 -3.62 -14.45
CA ALA A 33 4.28 -3.55 -14.65
C ALA A 33 3.52 -3.29 -13.34
N LYS A 34 3.97 -3.86 -12.21
CA LYS A 34 3.32 -3.69 -10.90
C LYS A 34 3.67 -2.39 -10.19
N HIS A 35 4.92 -1.95 -10.29
CA HIS A 35 5.48 -0.91 -9.42
C HIS A 35 6.12 0.26 -10.17
N GLY A 36 6.22 0.18 -11.50
CA GLY A 36 6.84 1.20 -12.34
C GLY A 36 8.35 1.02 -12.53
N THR A 37 8.85 1.53 -13.65
CA THR A 37 10.22 1.35 -14.11
C THR A 37 11.26 1.93 -13.16
N GLU A 38 11.02 3.14 -12.64
CA GLU A 38 11.95 3.81 -11.74
C GLU A 38 12.17 2.98 -10.47
N PHE A 39 11.09 2.44 -9.90
CA PHE A 39 11.14 1.59 -8.72
C PHE A 39 11.96 0.32 -8.98
N CYS A 40 11.64 -0.40 -10.06
CA CYS A 40 12.26 -1.69 -10.35
C CYS A 40 13.72 -1.59 -10.77
N ASN A 41 14.15 -0.51 -11.44
CA ASN A 41 15.56 -0.32 -11.79
C ASN A 41 16.49 -0.24 -10.57
N LYS A 42 15.94 0.06 -9.39
CA LYS A 42 16.69 0.16 -8.14
C LYS A 42 16.75 -1.16 -7.35
N LEU A 43 15.92 -2.15 -7.71
CA LEU A 43 15.81 -3.44 -7.02
C LEU A 43 17.02 -4.37 -7.26
N PRO A 44 17.58 -4.51 -8.48
CA PRO A 44 18.75 -5.35 -8.71
C PRO A 44 19.89 -5.03 -7.75
N ALA A 45 20.28 -3.76 -7.63
CA ALA A 45 21.36 -3.35 -6.72
C ALA A 45 21.08 -3.71 -5.25
N ALA A 46 19.83 -3.55 -4.80
CA ALA A 46 19.43 -3.94 -3.44
C ALA A 46 19.50 -5.47 -3.24
N CYS A 47 19.04 -6.24 -4.23
CA CYS A 47 19.12 -7.70 -4.22
C CYS A 47 20.55 -8.22 -4.29
N ALA A 48 21.45 -7.54 -5.00
CA ALA A 48 22.87 -7.86 -5.01
C ALA A 48 23.50 -7.69 -3.63
N ALA A 49 23.23 -6.57 -2.98
CA ALA A 49 23.72 -6.30 -1.63
C ALA A 49 23.18 -7.32 -0.60
N LEU A 50 21.98 -7.83 -0.81
CA LEU A 50 21.36 -8.87 0.02
C LEU A 50 21.98 -10.26 -0.19
N THR A 51 22.22 -10.62 -1.44
CA THR A 51 22.75 -11.93 -1.84
C THR A 51 24.28 -11.98 -1.82
N HIS A 52 24.94 -10.87 -1.49
CA HIS A 52 26.38 -10.69 -1.59
C HIS A 52 26.95 -11.00 -3.00
N LEU A 53 26.14 -10.77 -4.02
CA LEU A 53 26.53 -10.93 -5.43
C LEU A 53 26.88 -9.58 -6.04
N GLN A 54 27.88 -9.56 -6.92
CA GLN A 54 28.11 -8.41 -7.79
C GLN A 54 27.20 -8.51 -9.01
N ILE A 55 26.53 -7.41 -9.37
CA ILE A 55 25.86 -7.30 -10.67
C ILE A 55 26.67 -6.32 -11.51
N PRO A 56 27.02 -6.67 -12.76
CA PRO A 56 27.37 -5.64 -13.73
C PRO A 56 26.18 -4.66 -13.87
N GLN A 57 26.45 -3.44 -14.33
CA GLN A 57 25.38 -2.45 -14.55
C GLN A 57 24.24 -3.09 -15.34
N TYR A 58 23.07 -3.21 -14.71
CA TYR A 58 21.92 -3.89 -15.32
C TYR A 58 21.41 -3.06 -16.49
N THR A 59 21.41 -3.66 -17.68
CA THR A 59 20.70 -3.15 -18.85
C THR A 59 19.44 -3.97 -19.08
N PHE A 60 18.38 -3.30 -19.51
CA PHE A 60 17.10 -3.95 -19.82
C PHE A 60 17.30 -5.07 -20.84
N GLY A 61 16.76 -6.26 -20.56
CA GLY A 61 16.94 -7.47 -21.39
C GLY A 61 18.10 -8.37 -20.98
N MET A 62 18.95 -7.98 -20.03
CA MET A 62 19.93 -8.90 -19.45
C MET A 62 19.27 -9.89 -18.48
N LYS A 63 19.64 -11.17 -18.62
CA LYS A 63 19.19 -12.21 -17.70
C LYS A 63 19.87 -12.03 -16.35
N LEU A 64 19.08 -11.72 -15.32
CA LEU A 64 19.59 -11.58 -13.95
C LEU A 64 20.10 -12.94 -13.42
N PRO A 65 21.14 -12.94 -12.56
CA PRO A 65 21.52 -14.14 -11.83
C PRO A 65 20.33 -14.72 -11.06
N ALA A 66 20.20 -16.04 -11.01
CA ALA A 66 19.03 -16.71 -10.44
C ALA A 66 18.69 -16.26 -9.02
N ALA A 67 19.70 -16.02 -8.16
CA ALA A 67 19.49 -15.52 -6.80
C ALA A 67 18.92 -14.09 -6.76
N ILE A 68 19.33 -13.22 -7.69
CA ILE A 68 18.81 -11.86 -7.80
C ILE A 68 17.41 -11.88 -8.41
N ALA A 69 17.19 -12.68 -9.46
CA ALA A 69 15.87 -12.89 -10.04
C ALA A 69 14.88 -13.41 -9.00
N ALA A 70 15.27 -14.43 -8.22
CA ALA A 70 14.48 -14.93 -7.10
C ALA A 70 14.20 -13.84 -6.05
N CYS A 71 15.19 -13.00 -5.73
CA CYS A 71 15.01 -11.87 -4.81
C CYS A 71 13.98 -10.84 -5.30
N ILE A 72 13.95 -10.56 -6.60
CA ILE A 72 12.97 -9.64 -7.20
C ILE A 72 11.60 -10.30 -7.31
N SER A 73 11.53 -11.55 -7.79
CA SER A 73 10.29 -12.32 -7.97
C SER A 73 9.59 -12.65 -6.65
N SER A 74 10.35 -12.85 -5.57
CA SER A 74 9.76 -13.12 -4.25
C SER A 74 9.20 -11.85 -3.58
N GLU A 75 9.26 -10.70 -4.27
CA GLU A 75 8.82 -9.40 -3.76
C GLU A 75 9.30 -9.18 -2.33
N ILE A 76 10.57 -9.52 -2.08
CA ILE A 76 11.07 -9.66 -0.70
C ILE A 76 10.80 -8.34 -0.01
N PHE A 77 9.92 -8.43 0.98
CA PHE A 77 9.51 -7.31 1.79
C PHE A 77 10.74 -6.55 2.35
N ILE A 78 11.82 -7.27 2.69
CA ILE A 78 13.11 -6.70 3.08
C ILE A 78 13.76 -5.88 1.94
N GLY A 79 13.74 -6.33 0.69
CA GLY A 79 14.23 -5.54 -0.46
C GLY A 79 13.47 -4.23 -0.62
N PHE A 80 12.13 -4.28 -0.56
CA PHE A 80 11.27 -3.10 -0.53
C PHE A 80 11.60 -2.19 0.64
N CYS A 81 11.77 -2.77 1.83
CA CYS A 81 12.15 -2.03 3.02
C CYS A 81 13.49 -1.31 2.79
N LYS A 82 14.56 -2.04 2.46
CA LYS A 82 15.91 -1.49 2.31
C LYS A 82 15.95 -0.37 1.27
N ARG A 83 15.18 -0.51 0.18
CA ARG A 83 15.07 0.53 -0.84
C ARG A 83 14.37 1.79 -0.35
N ARG A 84 13.31 1.62 0.43
CA ARG A 84 12.45 2.73 0.89
C ARG A 84 13.00 3.45 2.12
N TYR A 85 13.65 2.72 3.02
CA TYR A 85 14.07 3.21 4.33
C TYR A 85 15.57 3.10 4.60
N GLY A 86 16.33 2.51 3.68
CA GLY A 86 17.76 2.22 3.87
C GLY A 86 18.00 0.87 4.56
N ALA A 87 19.21 0.33 4.35
CA ALA A 87 19.57 -1.00 4.81
C ALA A 87 19.61 -1.12 6.34
N GLU A 88 20.16 -0.11 7.02
CA GLU A 88 20.32 -0.09 8.48
C GLU A 88 18.97 -0.04 9.22
N GLN A 89 18.05 0.79 8.74
CA GLN A 89 16.72 0.94 9.34
C GLN A 89 15.93 -0.37 9.28
N CYS A 90 15.94 -1.02 8.12
CA CYS A 90 15.27 -2.29 7.91
C CYS A 90 15.92 -3.42 8.70
N LEU A 91 17.24 -3.39 8.86
CA LEU A 91 17.95 -4.30 9.75
C LEU A 91 17.56 -4.09 11.21
N SER A 92 17.36 -2.85 11.65
CA SER A 92 16.87 -2.56 13.00
C SER A 92 15.46 -3.10 13.21
N TRP A 93 14.56 -2.91 12.25
CA TRP A 93 13.20 -3.42 12.35
C TRP A 93 13.13 -4.93 12.27
N SER A 94 13.93 -5.57 11.42
CA SER A 94 13.95 -7.01 11.29
C SER A 94 14.35 -7.66 12.62
N LYS A 95 15.39 -7.15 13.29
CA LYS A 95 15.78 -7.57 14.64
C LYS A 95 14.65 -7.41 15.65
N LYS A 96 13.97 -6.26 15.67
CA LYS A 96 12.84 -6.00 16.58
C LYS A 96 11.60 -6.84 16.26
N CYS A 97 11.45 -7.32 15.03
CA CYS A 97 10.38 -8.21 14.58
C CYS A 97 10.75 -9.69 14.69
N ALA A 98 11.89 -10.02 15.32
CA ALA A 98 12.42 -11.37 15.43
C ALA A 98 12.56 -12.09 14.07
N ILE A 99 12.86 -11.33 13.01
CA ILE A 99 13.13 -11.89 11.69
C ILE A 99 14.56 -12.43 11.68
N ILE A 100 14.67 -13.76 11.74
CA ILE A 100 15.94 -14.49 11.84
C ILE A 100 16.77 -14.30 10.55
N ASP A 101 16.10 -14.36 9.39
CA ASP A 101 16.75 -14.18 8.09
C ASP A 101 16.31 -12.89 7.39
N TYR A 102 17.14 -11.86 7.52
CA TYR A 102 17.00 -10.57 6.85
C TYR A 102 17.89 -10.45 5.60
N SER A 103 18.56 -11.55 5.20
CA SER A 103 19.30 -11.63 3.93
C SER A 103 18.35 -11.77 2.73
N GLY A 104 17.05 -11.93 2.99
CA GLY A 104 16.00 -12.03 1.98
C GLY A 104 15.80 -13.45 1.45
N ASN A 105 16.54 -14.43 1.96
CA ASN A 105 16.40 -15.81 1.51
C ASN A 105 15.18 -16.52 2.11
N VAL A 106 14.48 -15.90 3.07
CA VAL A 106 13.26 -16.43 3.69
C VAL A 106 12.05 -15.57 3.36
N ILE A 107 10.96 -16.24 2.98
CA ILE A 107 9.63 -15.64 2.88
C ILE A 107 9.19 -15.24 4.28
N LEU A 108 9.09 -13.94 4.53
CA LEU A 108 8.57 -13.45 5.81
C LEU A 108 7.14 -13.96 6.04
N THR A 109 6.88 -14.45 7.26
CA THR A 109 5.51 -14.74 7.71
C THR A 109 4.65 -13.48 7.66
N THR A 110 3.33 -13.65 7.62
CA THR A 110 2.38 -12.52 7.65
C THR A 110 2.61 -11.63 8.87
N ASP A 111 2.87 -12.22 10.04
CA ASP A 111 3.13 -11.47 11.28
C ASP A 111 4.43 -10.67 11.21
N ALA A 112 5.49 -11.25 10.65
CA ALA A 112 6.76 -10.56 10.44
C ALA A 112 6.62 -9.39 9.46
N LYS A 113 5.86 -9.58 8.37
CA LYS A 113 5.54 -8.50 7.42
C LYS A 113 4.75 -7.40 8.11
N ASN A 114 3.67 -7.73 8.81
CA ASN A 114 2.84 -6.76 9.53
C ASN A 114 3.65 -5.99 10.56
N CYS A 115 4.48 -6.67 11.34
CA CYS A 115 5.37 -6.04 12.31
C CYS A 115 6.30 -5.00 11.65
N MET A 116 6.91 -5.35 10.51
CA MET A 116 7.76 -4.42 9.77
C MET A 116 6.97 -3.30 9.12
N ILE A 117 5.77 -3.56 8.59
CA ILE A 117 4.88 -2.54 8.01
C ILE A 117 4.47 -1.54 9.08
N THR A 118 4.05 -1.99 10.26
CA THR A 118 3.69 -1.11 11.38
C THR A 118 4.87 -0.20 11.74
N ARG A 119 6.10 -0.72 11.70
CA ARG A 119 7.31 0.08 11.95
C ARG A 119 7.71 0.97 10.77
N GLY A 120 7.41 0.57 9.54
CA GLY A 120 7.62 1.34 8.31
C GLY A 120 6.64 2.49 8.11
N SER A 121 5.36 2.24 8.37
CA SER A 121 4.31 3.25 8.39
C SER A 121 4.50 4.28 9.51
N LEU A 122 5.28 3.96 10.54
CA LEU A 122 5.74 4.96 11.52
C LEU A 122 6.80 5.92 10.96
N LEU A 123 7.51 5.58 9.87
CA LEU A 123 8.52 6.45 9.24
C LEU A 123 8.05 7.15 7.97
N VAL A 124 7.16 6.56 7.16
CA VAL A 124 6.53 7.34 6.09
C VAL A 124 5.40 8.12 6.71
N ASN A 125 5.52 9.46 6.73
CA ASN A 125 4.44 10.32 7.16
C ASN A 125 3.16 9.95 6.38
N PRO A 126 2.13 9.36 7.02
CA PRO A 126 0.93 8.90 6.32
C PRO A 126 0.24 10.04 5.58
N MET A 127 0.36 11.27 6.10
CA MET A 127 -0.12 12.45 5.39
C MET A 127 0.66 12.76 4.13
N ALA A 128 1.98 12.55 4.09
CA ALA A 128 2.74 12.77 2.85
C ALA A 128 2.24 11.84 1.74
N LEU A 129 2.00 10.55 2.06
CA LEU A 129 1.43 9.60 1.10
C LEU A 129 0.01 9.97 0.70
N CYS A 130 -0.81 10.35 1.69
CA CYS A 130 -2.16 10.82 1.43
C CYS A 130 -2.13 12.01 0.45
N VAL A 131 -1.33 13.05 0.75
CA VAL A 131 -1.25 14.29 -0.04
C VAL A 131 -0.80 13.98 -1.46
N THR A 132 0.19 13.09 -1.64
CA THR A 132 0.61 12.63 -2.97
C THR A 132 -0.51 11.93 -3.72
N LYS A 133 -1.36 11.15 -3.04
CA LYS A 133 -2.42 10.34 -3.67
C LYS A 133 -3.71 11.12 -3.94
N TYR A 134 -4.11 12.00 -3.03
CA TYR A 134 -5.43 12.62 -3.01
C TYR A 134 -5.42 14.15 -2.97
N GLY A 135 -4.26 14.78 -2.79
CA GLY A 135 -4.13 16.22 -2.59
C GLY A 135 -4.29 16.65 -1.13
N VAL A 136 -3.82 17.86 -0.83
CA VAL A 136 -3.74 18.38 0.55
C VAL A 136 -5.12 18.57 1.19
N ASP A 137 -6.08 19.14 0.47
CA ASP A 137 -7.41 19.46 1.01
C ASP A 137 -8.16 18.20 1.44
N PHE A 138 -8.06 17.12 0.65
CA PHE A 138 -8.68 15.84 1.00
C PHE A 138 -8.04 15.24 2.26
N CYS A 139 -6.71 15.30 2.34
CA CYS A 139 -5.97 14.70 3.44
C CYS A 139 -6.17 15.42 4.76
N ASP A 140 -6.34 16.74 4.74
CA ASP A 140 -6.68 17.49 5.93
C ASP A 140 -8.07 17.09 6.45
N LYS A 141 -9.04 16.88 5.55
CA LYS A 141 -10.36 16.32 5.91
C LYS A 141 -10.24 14.90 6.47
N LEU A 142 -9.43 14.05 5.85
CA LEU A 142 -9.19 12.69 6.33
C LEU A 142 -8.50 12.68 7.70
N GLN A 143 -7.57 13.60 7.95
CA GLN A 143 -6.92 13.74 9.24
C GLN A 143 -7.93 14.13 10.33
N MET A 144 -8.83 15.08 10.05
CA MET A 144 -9.91 15.47 10.95
C MET A 144 -10.86 14.31 11.24
N ALA A 145 -11.32 13.60 10.21
CA ALA A 145 -12.19 12.44 10.37
C ALA A 145 -11.52 11.33 11.19
N CYS A 146 -10.25 11.03 10.92
CA CYS A 146 -9.49 10.07 11.70
C CYS A 146 -9.31 10.51 13.16
N SER A 147 -9.08 11.80 13.42
CA SER A 147 -8.95 12.36 14.77
C SER A 147 -10.21 12.16 15.59
N GLU A 148 -11.37 12.39 14.98
CA GLU A 148 -12.68 12.18 15.59
C GLU A 148 -12.94 10.70 15.89
N ILE A 149 -12.72 9.82 14.91
CA ILE A 149 -12.97 8.38 15.05
C ILE A 149 -12.09 7.74 16.13
N VAL A 150 -10.80 8.09 16.16
CA VAL A 150 -9.85 7.49 17.12
C VAL A 150 -9.79 8.24 18.45
N GLY A 151 -10.51 9.35 18.59
CA GLY A 151 -10.53 10.17 19.82
C GLY A 151 -9.19 10.81 20.17
N VAL A 152 -8.34 11.10 19.17
CA VAL A 152 -7.01 11.69 19.38
C VAL A 152 -6.94 13.07 18.74
N PRO A 153 -6.67 14.15 19.49
CA PRO A 153 -6.67 15.50 18.95
C PRO A 153 -5.52 15.73 17.97
N ILE A 154 -5.77 16.51 16.91
CA ILE A 154 -4.73 16.97 15.99
C ILE A 154 -3.87 17.99 16.71
N LEU A 155 -2.59 17.66 16.91
CA LEU A 155 -1.63 18.62 17.46
C LEU A 155 -1.28 19.70 16.41
N PRO A 156 -1.11 20.97 16.82
CA PRO A 156 -0.68 22.03 15.92
C PRO A 156 0.62 21.66 15.23
N ARG A 157 0.69 21.86 13.90
CA ARG A 157 1.92 21.62 13.14
C ARG A 157 2.95 22.68 13.54
N LYS A 158 4.02 22.27 14.24
CA LYS A 158 5.16 23.15 14.49
C LYS A 158 5.93 23.38 13.18
N PRO A 159 6.12 24.64 12.75
CA PRO A 159 6.88 24.96 11.55
C PRO A 159 8.28 24.32 11.59
N GLY A 160 8.73 23.75 10.47
CA GLY A 160 10.06 23.14 10.36
C GLY A 160 10.21 21.75 11.01
N THR A 161 9.15 21.17 11.57
CA THR A 161 9.20 19.79 12.11
C THR A 161 8.29 18.86 11.31
N LEU A 162 8.79 17.64 11.05
CA LEU A 162 7.91 16.54 10.63
C LEU A 162 6.94 16.30 11.78
N GLN A 163 5.66 16.55 11.53
CA GLN A 163 4.60 16.30 12.50
C GLN A 163 4.66 14.83 12.92
N GLN A 164 5.02 14.58 14.18
CA GLN A 164 4.93 13.25 14.74
C GLN A 164 3.45 12.88 14.82
N PHE A 165 3.04 11.98 13.93
CA PHE A 165 1.72 11.39 14.02
C PHE A 165 1.71 10.46 15.23
N LEU A 166 0.75 10.69 16.13
CA LEU A 166 0.39 9.67 17.11
C LEU A 166 0.02 8.40 16.32
N GLY A 167 0.60 7.27 16.73
CA GLY A 167 0.59 6.05 15.92
C GLY A 167 -0.80 5.64 15.44
N THR A 168 -1.84 5.85 16.27
CA THR A 168 -3.24 5.55 15.94
C THR A 168 -3.81 6.42 14.81
N LEU A 169 -3.52 7.73 14.82
CA LEU A 169 -3.95 8.64 13.75
C LEU A 169 -3.25 8.30 12.43
N GLY A 170 -1.94 8.02 12.50
CA GLY A 170 -1.16 7.58 11.36
C GLY A 170 -1.66 6.26 10.76
N ILE A 171 -2.02 5.29 11.62
CA ILE A 171 -2.64 4.03 11.20
C ILE A 171 -3.94 4.31 10.45
N CYS A 172 -4.88 5.07 11.04
CA CYS A 172 -6.17 5.39 10.42
C CYS A 172 -6.04 5.96 9.01
N ILE A 173 -5.13 6.93 8.82
CA ILE A 173 -4.84 7.53 7.51
C ILE A 173 -4.19 6.52 6.57
N SER A 174 -3.16 5.80 7.04
CA SER A 174 -2.40 4.85 6.20
C SER A 174 -3.22 3.64 5.75
N THR A 175 -4.20 3.23 6.55
CA THR A 175 -5.10 2.10 6.22
C THR A 175 -6.34 2.54 5.48
N GLU A 176 -6.49 3.85 5.19
CA GLU A 176 -7.68 4.42 4.55
C GLU A 176 -8.97 3.96 5.25
N HIS A 177 -9.05 4.19 6.57
CA HIS A 177 -10.15 3.69 7.40
C HIS A 177 -11.50 4.04 6.78
N VAL A 178 -12.36 3.03 6.54
CA VAL A 178 -13.54 3.15 5.65
C VAL A 178 -14.47 4.29 6.06
N ILE A 179 -14.76 4.42 7.37
CA ILE A 179 -15.62 5.50 7.88
C ILE A 179 -14.91 6.87 7.76
N ALA A 180 -13.60 6.93 8.00
CA ALA A 180 -12.85 8.18 7.91
C ALA A 180 -12.79 8.68 6.46
N MET A 181 -12.57 7.76 5.52
CA MET A 181 -12.61 8.03 4.09
C MET A 181 -14.00 8.52 3.66
N CYS A 182 -15.06 7.90 4.19
CA CYS A 182 -16.43 8.36 3.95
C CYS A 182 -16.61 9.80 4.43
N TYR A 183 -16.28 10.10 5.70
CA TYR A 183 -16.44 11.43 6.29
C TYR A 183 -15.65 12.49 5.50
N ALA A 184 -14.42 12.16 5.10
CA ALA A 184 -13.57 13.07 4.32
C ALA A 184 -14.15 13.39 2.93
N ARG A 185 -14.79 12.41 2.28
CA ARG A 185 -15.37 12.57 0.93
C ARG A 185 -16.76 13.20 0.93
N ASN A 186 -17.64 12.68 1.78
CA ASN A 186 -19.10 12.89 1.66
C ASN A 186 -19.69 13.65 2.86
N GLY A 187 -18.89 13.95 3.88
CA GLY A 187 -19.34 14.57 5.11
C GLY A 187 -19.98 13.59 6.10
N VAL A 188 -20.03 13.99 7.36
CA VAL A 188 -20.46 13.14 8.49
C VAL A 188 -21.93 12.75 8.38
N GLU A 189 -22.82 13.66 7.96
CA GLU A 189 -24.26 13.42 7.87
C GLU A 189 -24.60 12.29 6.89
N THR A 190 -24.10 12.39 5.66
CA THR A 190 -24.28 11.38 4.61
C THR A 190 -23.79 10.01 5.06
N CYS A 191 -22.58 9.97 5.61
CA CYS A 191 -21.98 8.72 6.06
C CYS A 191 -22.70 8.11 7.26
N THR A 192 -23.29 8.93 8.14
CA THR A 192 -24.11 8.43 9.26
C THR A 192 -25.38 7.74 8.75
N ILE A 193 -25.99 8.25 7.69
CA ILE A 193 -27.14 7.58 7.03
C ILE A 193 -26.70 6.22 6.47
N TRP A 194 -25.57 6.17 5.78
CA TRP A 194 -25.04 4.92 5.22
C TRP A 194 -24.64 3.92 6.30
N MET A 195 -24.00 4.38 7.38
CA MET A 195 -23.67 3.54 8.52
C MET A 195 -24.91 2.88 9.13
N LYS A 196 -26.00 3.63 9.31
CA LYS A 196 -27.28 3.07 9.77
C LYS A 196 -27.83 2.03 8.79
N ALA A 197 -27.81 2.32 7.49
CA ALA A 197 -28.25 1.37 6.46
C ALA A 197 -27.40 0.10 6.41
N CYS A 198 -26.11 0.21 6.72
CA CYS A 198 -25.16 -0.89 6.81
C CYS A 198 -25.08 -1.54 8.20
N SER A 199 -26.00 -1.22 9.12
CA SER A 199 -26.04 -1.76 10.48
C SER A 199 -24.72 -1.57 11.26
N ILE A 200 -24.07 -0.41 11.08
CA ILE A 200 -22.86 -0.01 11.80
C ILE A 200 -23.29 0.91 12.96
N THR A 201 -23.20 0.40 14.18
CA THR A 201 -23.64 1.12 15.40
C THR A 201 -22.49 1.61 16.27
N ASP A 202 -21.31 1.00 16.15
CA ASP A 202 -20.12 1.34 16.94
C ASP A 202 -18.89 1.43 16.02
N ILE A 203 -18.32 2.63 15.91
CA ILE A 203 -17.13 2.90 15.09
C ILE A 203 -15.82 2.51 15.78
N SER A 204 -15.86 2.17 17.08
CA SER A 204 -14.69 1.71 17.82
C SER A 204 -14.34 0.25 17.51
N VAL A 205 -15.29 -0.51 16.97
CA VAL A 205 -15.12 -1.91 16.60
C VAL A 205 -14.71 -2.00 15.12
N PRO A 206 -13.71 -2.83 14.77
CA PRO A 206 -13.38 -3.09 13.37
C PRO A 206 -14.59 -3.59 12.59
N LEU A 207 -14.90 -2.92 11.47
CA LEU A 207 -16.00 -3.32 10.60
C LEU A 207 -15.78 -4.72 10.03
N THR A 208 -16.87 -5.48 9.89
CA THR A 208 -16.86 -6.74 9.14
C THR A 208 -16.67 -6.48 7.65
N GLU A 209 -16.25 -7.48 6.88
CA GLU A 209 -16.11 -7.33 5.43
C GLU A 209 -17.44 -6.98 4.74
N GLU A 210 -18.56 -7.51 5.24
CA GLU A 210 -19.91 -7.19 4.76
C GLU A 210 -20.25 -5.72 4.98
N GLN A 211 -19.94 -5.17 6.16
CA GLN A 211 -20.14 -3.76 6.47
C GLN A 211 -19.24 -2.86 5.61
N LYS A 212 -17.96 -3.24 5.42
CA LYS A 212 -17.03 -2.50 4.54
C LYS A 212 -17.53 -2.48 3.10
N LEU A 213 -18.03 -3.60 2.60
CA LEU A 213 -18.58 -3.71 1.25
C LEU A 213 -19.86 -2.88 1.11
N CYS A 214 -20.76 -2.94 2.10
CA CYS A 214 -21.96 -2.13 2.15
C CYS A 214 -21.63 -0.63 2.05
N MET A 215 -20.73 -0.14 2.89
CA MET A 215 -20.31 1.27 2.89
C MET A 215 -19.75 1.72 1.53
N LYS A 216 -18.93 0.87 0.89
CA LYS A 216 -18.39 1.14 -0.46
C LYS A 216 -19.52 1.20 -1.50
N ASN A 217 -20.50 0.30 -1.42
CA ASN A 217 -21.62 0.26 -2.37
C ASN A 217 -22.60 1.43 -2.17
N SER A 218 -22.79 1.89 -0.94
CA SER A 218 -23.61 3.08 -0.64
C SER A 218 -23.07 4.34 -1.33
N GLU A 219 -21.75 4.46 -1.46
CA GLU A 219 -21.09 5.54 -2.20
C GLU A 219 -21.52 5.57 -3.68
N PHE A 220 -21.62 4.41 -4.34
CA PHE A 220 -22.01 4.31 -5.75
C PHE A 220 -23.51 4.50 -5.99
N THR A 221 -24.35 4.05 -5.06
CA THR A 221 -25.81 4.08 -5.23
C THR A 221 -26.34 5.51 -5.21
N PHE A 222 -25.71 6.40 -4.43
CA PHE A 222 -26.10 7.80 -4.33
C PHE A 222 -25.73 8.60 -5.60
N CYS A 223 -24.60 8.29 -6.24
CA CYS A 223 -24.22 8.86 -7.53
C CYS A 223 -25.27 8.57 -8.61
N HIS A 224 -25.89 7.39 -8.59
CA HIS A 224 -26.89 7.01 -9.60
C HIS A 224 -28.24 7.72 -9.41
N GLN A 225 -28.60 8.13 -8.18
CA GLN A 225 -29.84 8.89 -7.95
C GLN A 225 -29.71 10.36 -8.32
N LEU A 226 -28.54 10.97 -8.11
CA LEU A 226 -28.28 12.35 -8.52
C LEU A 226 -28.20 12.52 -10.05
N TYR A 227 -27.75 11.50 -10.77
CA TYR A 227 -27.60 11.55 -12.24
C TYR A 227 -28.91 11.31 -13.01
N VAL A 228 -29.93 10.73 -12.36
CA VAL A 228 -31.24 10.43 -12.98
C VAL A 228 -32.26 11.56 -12.75
N LEU A 229 -31.99 12.45 -11.80
CA LEU A 229 -32.89 13.54 -11.40
C LEU A 229 -32.38 14.94 -11.77
N GLY A 230 -31.27 15.05 -12.52
CA GLY A 230 -30.76 16.29 -13.11
C GLY A 230 -30.70 16.20 -14.62
#